data_AF-A0A7Y9EG79-F1
#
_entry.id   AF-A0A7Y9EG79-F1
#
_cell.length_a   1.000
_cell.length_b   1.000
_cell.length_c   1.000
_cell.angle_alpha   90.00
_cell.angle_beta   90.00
_cell.angle_gamma   90.00
#
_symmetry.space_group_name_H-M   'P 1'
#
loop_
_entity.id
_entity.type
_entity.pdbx_description
1 polymer ?
#
loop_
_entity_poly.entity_id
_entity_poly.type
_entity_poly.pdbx_seq_one_letter_code
_entity_poly.pdbx_strand_id
1 'polypeptide(L)'
;MTYDRRGNSRSPIDGPPERQRVETHADDASRMGGGEEEGPAEQEPPSPEMQAMFARFEKNTDFFVGYEVPGFGRYEPDVEALRGSPVRIVPAAGADSVGEPPHRAALELAERLGTSAEIYPGDHGGFGPHAAEFAARLAETFPVE
;
A
#
# COMPACT_ATOMS: atom_id res chain seq x y z
N MET A 1 18.37 10.36 -9.29
CA MET A 1 17.59 9.13 -9.54
C MET A 1 16.68 9.39 -10.72
N THR A 2 16.83 8.66 -11.83
CA THR A 2 15.84 8.63 -12.91
C THR A 2 14.72 7.68 -12.51
N TYR A 3 13.49 8.19 -12.43
CA TYR A 3 12.30 7.40 -12.10
C TYR A 3 12.00 6.38 -13.21
N ASP A 4 12.16 5.08 -12.92
CA ASP A 4 11.69 3.99 -13.77
C ASP A 4 10.25 3.64 -13.37
N ARG A 5 9.30 3.77 -14.30
CA ARG A 5 7.88 3.45 -14.06
C ARG A 5 7.65 1.98 -13.70
N ARG A 6 8.58 1.08 -14.01
CA ARG A 6 8.49 -0.35 -13.65
C ARG A 6 9.08 -0.66 -12.28
N GLY A 7 9.61 0.33 -11.56
CA GLY A 7 10.26 0.12 -10.28
C GLY A 7 11.50 -0.79 -10.37
N ASN A 8 11.96 -1.28 -9.23
CA ASN A 8 13.15 -2.13 -9.13
C ASN A 8 12.95 -3.57 -9.65
N SER A 9 11.70 -4.02 -9.79
CA SER A 9 11.37 -5.43 -10.04
C SER A 9 11.63 -5.87 -11.48
N ARG A 10 11.53 -4.97 -12.47
CA ARG A 10 11.80 -5.24 -13.91
C ARG A 10 11.12 -6.50 -14.48
N SER A 11 10.01 -6.93 -13.86
CA SER A 11 9.29 -8.13 -14.29
C SER A 11 8.87 -8.02 -15.76
N PRO A 12 8.97 -9.11 -16.54
CA PRO A 12 8.48 -9.12 -17.91
C PRO A 12 6.96 -8.90 -17.91
N ILE A 13 6.48 -8.05 -18.83
CA ILE A 13 5.05 -7.90 -19.09
C ILE A 13 4.65 -9.03 -20.02
N ASP A 14 3.62 -9.79 -19.63
CA ASP A 14 2.99 -10.74 -20.53
C ASP A 14 2.12 -9.97 -21.54
N GLY A 15 2.29 -10.28 -22.83
CA GLY A 15 1.56 -9.62 -23.91
C GLY A 15 2.14 -8.27 -24.34
N PRO A 16 1.54 -7.63 -25.37
CA PRO A 16 1.96 -6.30 -25.84
C PRO A 16 1.63 -5.22 -24.79
N PRO A 17 2.40 -4.13 -24.71
CA PRO A 17 2.06 -3.00 -23.83
C PRO A 17 0.70 -2.39 -24.19
N GLU A 18 -0.20 -2.31 -23.21
CA GLU A 18 -1.52 -1.70 -23.38
C GLU A 18 -1.69 -0.43 -22.54
N ARG A 19 -2.64 0.41 -22.95
CA ARG A 19 -3.02 1.61 -22.17
C ARG A 19 -3.74 1.18 -20.89
N GLN A 20 -3.07 1.40 -19.76
CA GLN A 20 -3.65 1.19 -18.43
C GLN A 20 -4.70 2.25 -18.11
N ARG A 21 -5.77 1.85 -17.43
CA ARG A 21 -6.92 2.67 -17.04
C ARG A 21 -7.21 2.48 -15.56
N VAL A 22 -7.51 3.58 -14.85
CA VAL A 22 -7.78 3.56 -13.41
C VAL A 22 -9.04 2.73 -13.12
N GLU A 23 -10.01 2.77 -14.02
CA GLU A 23 -11.25 2.01 -13.90
C GLU A 23 -10.98 0.51 -13.88
N THR A 24 -10.07 0.02 -14.74
CA THR A 24 -9.67 -1.39 -14.77
C THR A 24 -8.99 -1.80 -13.47
N HIS A 25 -8.08 -0.96 -12.94
CA HIS A 25 -7.41 -1.25 -11.67
C HIS A 25 -8.37 -1.22 -10.48
N ALA A 26 -9.35 -0.32 -10.49
CA ALA A 26 -10.40 -0.25 -9.47
C ALA A 26 -11.29 -1.50 -9.50
N ASP A 27 -11.70 -1.94 -10.69
CA ASP A 27 -12.46 -3.18 -10.88
C ASP A 27 -11.66 -4.39 -10.38
N ASP A 28 -10.38 -4.51 -10.74
CA ASP A 28 -9.52 -5.60 -10.30
C ASP A 28 -9.29 -5.59 -8.77
N ALA A 29 -9.07 -4.41 -8.17
CA ALA A 29 -8.96 -4.25 -6.73
C ALA A 29 -10.25 -4.66 -6.01
N SER A 30 -11.42 -4.30 -6.55
CA SER A 30 -12.72 -4.69 -5.99
C SER A 30 -12.93 -6.21 -6.03
N ARG A 31 -12.38 -6.91 -7.03
CA ARG A 31 -12.41 -8.38 -7.11
C ARG A 31 -11.45 -9.05 -6.13
N MET A 32 -10.37 -8.37 -5.73
CA MET A 32 -9.44 -8.89 -4.72
C MET A 32 -9.94 -8.67 -3.29
N GLY A 33 -10.67 -7.57 -3.03
CA GLY A 33 -11.17 -7.20 -1.69
C GLY A 33 -12.34 -8.04 -1.15
N GLY A 34 -12.75 -9.10 -1.88
CA GLY A 34 -13.88 -9.97 -1.53
C GLY A 34 -13.52 -11.26 -0.76
N GLY A 35 -12.29 -11.38 -0.25
CA GLY A 35 -11.96 -12.44 0.68
C GLY A 35 -12.51 -12.10 2.06
N GLU A 36 -13.70 -12.63 2.39
CA GLU A 36 -14.12 -12.71 3.79
C GLU A 36 -12.98 -13.37 4.57
N GLU A 37 -12.52 -12.76 5.66
CA GLU A 37 -11.78 -13.52 6.69
C GLU A 37 -12.77 -14.54 7.26
N GLU A 38 -12.87 -15.68 6.59
CA GLU A 38 -13.61 -16.81 7.11
C GLU A 38 -12.93 -17.20 8.42
N GLY A 39 -13.73 -17.21 9.50
CA GLY A 39 -13.32 -17.68 10.82
C GLY A 39 -12.73 -19.10 10.76
N PRO A 40 -12.26 -19.68 11.88
CA PRO A 40 -11.38 -20.85 11.85
C PRO A 40 -12.10 -22.09 11.28
N ALA A 41 -12.06 -22.22 9.96
CA ALA A 41 -12.31 -23.44 9.23
C ALA A 41 -11.04 -24.30 9.37
N GLU A 42 -11.23 -25.61 9.51
CA GLU A 42 -10.12 -26.56 9.38
C GLU A 42 -9.38 -26.22 8.09
N GLN A 43 -8.13 -25.76 8.20
CA GLN A 43 -7.35 -25.28 7.06
C GLN A 43 -7.19 -26.45 6.09
N GLU A 44 -8.01 -26.49 5.04
CA GLU A 44 -7.77 -27.36 3.92
C GLU A 44 -6.35 -27.08 3.41
N PRO A 45 -5.59 -28.12 3.02
CA PRO A 45 -4.27 -27.90 2.48
C PRO A 45 -4.36 -26.91 1.31
N PRO A 46 -3.42 -25.94 1.23
CA PRO A 46 -3.52 -24.87 0.23
C PRO A 46 -3.67 -25.46 -1.17
N SER A 47 -4.57 -24.87 -1.97
CA SER A 47 -4.77 -25.28 -3.35
C SER A 47 -3.45 -25.28 -4.13
N PRO A 48 -3.33 -26.04 -5.24
CA PRO A 48 -2.13 -26.00 -6.08
C PRO A 48 -1.74 -24.58 -6.53
N GLU A 49 -2.73 -23.72 -6.75
CA GLU A 49 -2.53 -22.31 -7.08
C GLU A 49 -1.93 -21.51 -5.91
N MET A 50 -2.46 -21.69 -4.69
CA MET A 50 -1.91 -21.07 -3.48
C MET A 50 -0.49 -21.57 -3.19
N GLN A 51 -0.22 -22.87 -3.37
CA GLN A 51 1.13 -23.41 -3.23
C GLN A 51 2.11 -22.77 -4.23
N ALA A 52 1.69 -22.62 -5.50
CA ALA A 52 2.49 -21.93 -6.50
C ALA A 52 2.69 -20.43 -6.17
N MET A 53 1.69 -19.77 -5.57
CA MET A 53 1.83 -18.40 -5.06
C MET A 53 2.87 -18.32 -3.93
N PHE A 54 2.80 -19.19 -2.93
CA PHE A 54 3.77 -19.19 -1.82
C PHE A 54 5.18 -19.50 -2.29
N ALA A 55 5.38 -20.48 -3.18
CA ALA A 55 6.69 -20.77 -3.75
C ALA A 55 7.29 -19.58 -4.52
N ARG A 56 6.45 -18.81 -5.24
CA ARG A 56 6.87 -17.56 -5.88
C ARG A 56 7.24 -16.50 -4.84
N PHE A 57 6.44 -16.35 -3.79
CA PHE A 57 6.70 -15.38 -2.71
C PHE A 57 8.03 -15.69 -2.00
N GLU A 58 8.25 -16.96 -1.62
CA GLU A 58 9.49 -17.42 -0.99
C GLU A 58 10.70 -17.11 -1.89
N LYS A 59 10.63 -17.48 -3.16
CA LYS A 59 11.70 -17.19 -4.14
C LYS A 59 11.98 -15.69 -4.29
N ASN A 60 10.94 -14.86 -4.25
CA ASN A 60 11.07 -13.41 -4.41
C ASN A 60 11.55 -12.71 -3.12
N THR A 61 11.44 -13.36 -1.96
CA THR A 61 11.78 -12.76 -0.66
C THR A 61 13.26 -12.37 -0.58
N ASP A 62 14.16 -13.25 -1.01
CA ASP A 62 15.60 -12.95 -1.02
C ASP A 62 15.94 -11.75 -1.90
N PHE A 63 15.28 -11.64 -3.06
CA PHE A 63 15.44 -10.50 -3.95
C PHE A 63 14.92 -9.22 -3.31
N PHE A 64 13.70 -9.27 -2.77
CA PHE A 64 13.07 -8.14 -2.09
C PHE A 64 13.94 -7.63 -0.92
N VAL A 65 14.37 -8.52 -0.02
CA VAL A 65 15.18 -8.17 1.15
C VAL A 65 16.58 -7.71 0.74
N GLY A 66 17.21 -8.37 -0.25
CA GLY A 66 18.58 -8.08 -0.66
C GLY A 66 18.73 -6.82 -1.52
N TYR A 67 17.72 -6.49 -2.33
CA TYR A 67 17.83 -5.46 -3.37
C TYR A 67 16.79 -4.33 -3.23
N GLU A 68 15.56 -4.63 -2.80
CA GLU A 68 14.51 -3.60 -2.71
C GLU A 68 14.50 -2.90 -1.35
N VAL A 69 14.49 -3.67 -0.25
CA VAL A 69 14.48 -3.15 1.13
C VAL A 69 15.62 -2.17 1.41
N PRO A 70 16.88 -2.37 0.99
CA PRO A 70 17.93 -1.41 1.27
C PRO A 70 17.70 -0.05 0.59
N GLY A 71 16.97 -0.04 -0.53
CA GLY A 71 16.66 1.17 -1.29
C GLY A 71 15.69 2.09 -0.54
N PHE A 72 14.60 1.55 -0.01
CA PHE A 72 13.61 2.36 0.73
C PHE A 72 13.85 2.35 2.24
N GLY A 73 14.42 1.30 2.81
CA GLY A 73 14.67 1.18 4.25
C GLY A 73 15.77 2.10 4.78
N ARG A 74 16.60 2.68 3.90
CA ARG A 74 17.60 3.72 4.24
C ARG A 74 17.16 5.11 3.82
N TYR A 75 15.98 5.24 3.23
CA TYR A 75 15.50 6.53 2.76
C TYR A 75 15.05 7.36 3.95
N GLU A 76 15.66 8.53 4.10
CA GLU A 76 15.24 9.55 5.05
C GLU A 76 14.58 10.70 4.26
N PRO A 77 13.29 10.99 4.47
CA PRO A 77 12.63 12.09 3.79
C PRO A 77 13.22 13.44 4.24
N ASP A 78 13.37 14.38 3.31
CA ASP A 78 13.72 15.76 3.61
C ASP A 78 12.53 16.48 4.26
N VAL A 79 12.44 16.38 5.58
CA VAL A 79 11.32 16.91 6.37
C VAL A 79 11.20 18.43 6.23
N GLU A 80 12.31 19.15 6.14
CA GLU A 80 12.28 20.61 6.01
C GLU A 80 11.73 21.04 4.65
N ALA A 81 12.11 20.33 3.58
CA ALA A 81 11.51 20.54 2.26
C ALA A 81 10.01 20.21 2.25
N LEU A 82 9.59 19.13 2.93
CA LEU A 82 8.17 18.77 3.04
C LEU A 82 7.38 19.83 3.82
N ARG A 83 7.90 20.35 4.95
CA ARG A 83 7.27 21.43 5.71
C ARG A 83 7.19 22.74 4.92
N GLY A 84 8.20 23.04 4.11
CA GLY A 84 8.25 24.25 3.27
C GLY A 84 7.46 24.14 1.97
N SER A 85 6.91 22.98 1.64
CA SER A 85 6.18 22.73 0.41
C SER A 85 4.83 23.49 0.39
N PRO A 86 4.42 24.07 -0.75
CA PRO A 86 3.06 24.62 -0.89
C PRO A 86 1.99 23.52 -1.03
N VAL A 87 2.40 22.25 -1.17
CA VAL A 87 1.48 21.11 -1.30
C VAL A 87 1.02 20.70 0.09
N ARG A 88 -0.30 20.56 0.26
CA ARG A 88 -0.88 19.98 1.47
C ARG A 88 -0.51 18.50 1.57
N ILE A 89 0.26 18.13 2.58
CA ILE A 89 0.66 16.75 2.88
C ILE A 89 -0.13 16.28 4.10
N VAL A 90 -0.83 15.16 3.96
CA VAL A 90 -1.62 14.56 5.05
C VAL A 90 -1.16 13.12 5.26
N PRO A 91 -0.35 12.85 6.31
CA PRO A 91 -0.06 11.49 6.72
C PRO A 91 -1.34 10.80 7.17
N ALA A 92 -1.53 9.53 6.79
CA ALA A 92 -2.71 8.76 7.13
C ALA A 92 -2.32 7.37 7.65
N ALA A 93 -3.06 6.87 8.63
CA ALA A 93 -2.88 5.54 9.21
C ALA A 93 -4.23 4.79 9.29
N GLY A 94 -4.20 3.48 9.10
CA GLY A 94 -5.39 2.64 9.28
C GLY A 94 -5.73 2.46 10.76
N ALA A 95 -7.01 2.59 11.11
CA ALA A 95 -7.54 2.40 12.46
C ALA A 95 -7.20 1.03 13.06
N ASP A 96 -7.15 -0.01 12.22
CA ASP A 96 -6.96 -1.40 12.66
C ASP A 96 -5.48 -1.83 12.63
N SER A 97 -4.57 -0.95 12.22
CA SER A 97 -3.13 -1.21 12.12
C SER A 97 -2.33 -0.70 13.33
N VAL A 98 -2.98 -0.36 14.44
CA VAL A 98 -2.32 0.22 15.62
C VAL A 98 -1.18 -0.67 16.11
N GLY A 99 0.03 -0.08 16.22
CA GLY A 99 1.23 -0.77 16.66
C GLY A 99 2.03 -1.44 15.52
N GLU A 100 1.43 -1.61 14.34
CA GLU A 100 2.12 -2.15 13.18
C GLU A 100 3.11 -1.13 12.58
N PRO A 101 4.16 -1.59 11.86
CA PRO A 101 5.11 -0.70 11.19
C PRO A 101 4.49 0.44 10.36
N PRO A 102 3.48 0.21 9.48
CA PRO A 102 2.91 1.29 8.66
C PRO A 102 2.20 2.37 9.51
N HIS A 103 1.45 1.97 10.53
CA HIS A 103 0.79 2.91 11.44
C HIS A 103 1.80 3.78 12.18
N ARG A 104 2.84 3.17 12.75
CA ARG A 104 3.91 3.90 13.44
C ARG A 104 4.64 4.86 12.51
N ALA A 105 4.93 4.44 11.28
CA ALA A 105 5.59 5.30 10.29
C ALA A 105 4.75 6.54 9.92
N ALA A 106 3.45 6.39 9.78
CA ALA A 106 2.54 7.50 9.50
C ALA A 106 2.48 8.51 10.66
N LEU A 107 2.40 8.03 11.90
CA LEU A 107 2.42 8.88 13.10
C LEU A 107 3.75 9.65 13.23
N GLU A 108 4.87 8.95 13.08
CA GLU A 108 6.22 9.55 13.13
C GLU A 108 6.39 10.63 12.05
N LEU A 109 5.90 10.38 10.82
CA LEU A 109 5.95 11.38 9.77
C LEU A 109 5.11 12.61 10.12
N ALA A 110 3.91 12.43 10.69
CA ALA A 110 3.07 13.53 11.12
C ALA A 110 3.74 14.38 12.21
N GLU A 111 4.33 13.74 13.22
CA GLU A 111 5.10 14.42 14.26
C GLU A 111 6.24 15.23 13.65
N ARG A 112 7.00 14.64 12.73
CA ARG A 112 8.07 15.32 12.00
C ARG A 112 7.56 16.47 11.14
N LEU A 113 6.34 16.44 10.63
CA LEU A 113 5.77 17.56 9.87
C LEU A 113 5.14 18.62 10.77
N GLY A 114 5.04 18.37 12.08
CA GLY A 114 4.31 19.25 13.00
C GLY A 114 2.80 19.20 12.79
N THR A 115 2.28 18.09 12.27
CA THR A 115 0.85 17.85 12.00
C THR A 115 0.34 16.64 12.79
N SER A 116 -0.96 16.38 12.71
CA SER A 116 -1.54 15.10 13.13
C SER A 116 -1.69 14.17 11.92
N ALA A 117 -1.60 12.87 12.15
CA ALA A 117 -1.99 11.89 11.14
C ALA A 117 -3.53 11.74 11.14
N GLU A 118 -4.10 11.57 9.96
CA GLU A 118 -5.51 11.22 9.80
C GLU A 118 -5.70 9.71 9.97
N ILE A 119 -6.77 9.32 10.67
CA ILE A 119 -7.11 7.90 10.85
C ILE A 119 -8.16 7.52 9.80
N TYR A 120 -7.86 6.45 9.06
CA TYR A 120 -8.68 5.91 7.98
C TYR A 120 -9.24 4.53 8.35
N PRO A 121 -10.38 4.12 7.79
CA PRO A 121 -10.94 2.78 7.99
C PRO A 121 -9.98 1.67 7.54
N GLY A 122 -9.96 0.56 8.28
CA GLY A 122 -9.16 -0.63 7.97
C GLY A 122 -7.71 -0.57 8.48
N ASP A 123 -6.92 -1.53 8.01
CA ASP A 123 -5.50 -1.67 8.31
C ASP A 123 -4.62 -0.92 7.28
N HIS A 124 -3.38 -1.37 7.06
CA HIS A 124 -2.51 -0.81 6.02
C HIS A 124 -3.07 -0.92 4.59
N GLY A 125 -3.91 -1.93 4.33
CA GLY A 125 -4.57 -2.21 3.07
C GLY A 125 -6.03 -1.75 3.01
N GLY A 126 -6.52 -1.01 4.02
CA GLY A 126 -7.94 -0.66 4.20
C GLY A 126 -8.65 -0.03 3.00
N PHE A 127 -7.92 0.56 2.06
CA PHE A 127 -8.47 1.07 0.79
C PHE A 127 -9.14 0.02 -0.10
N GLY A 128 -8.82 -1.27 0.09
CA GLY A 128 -9.46 -2.40 -0.59
C GLY A 128 -10.77 -2.80 0.09
N PRO A 129 -10.72 -3.48 1.25
CA PRO A 129 -11.91 -4.01 1.92
C PRO A 129 -12.88 -2.92 2.42
N HIS A 130 -12.39 -1.72 2.74
CA HIS A 130 -13.21 -0.59 3.20
C HIS A 130 -13.31 0.54 2.16
N ALA A 131 -13.26 0.21 0.86
CA ALA A 131 -13.17 1.19 -0.23
C ALA A 131 -14.16 2.36 -0.15
N ALA A 132 -15.44 2.09 0.18
CA ALA A 132 -16.48 3.12 0.27
C ALA A 132 -16.23 4.10 1.43
N GLU A 133 -15.91 3.60 2.62
CA GLU A 133 -15.63 4.41 3.80
C GLU A 133 -14.31 5.17 3.65
N PHE A 134 -13.30 4.50 3.07
CA PHE A 134 -12.02 5.12 2.73
C PHE A 134 -12.20 6.29 1.76
N ALA A 135 -13.02 6.11 0.71
CA ALA A 135 -13.33 7.15 -0.26
C ALA A 135 -14.10 8.33 0.37
N ALA A 136 -15.07 8.06 1.25
CA ALA A 136 -15.77 9.11 1.99
C ALA A 136 -14.79 9.93 2.85
N ARG A 137 -13.88 9.27 3.57
CA ARG A 137 -12.85 9.94 4.38
C ARG A 137 -11.87 10.76 3.53
N LEU A 138 -11.51 10.26 2.33
CA LEU A 138 -10.71 11.03 1.37
C LEU A 138 -11.43 12.32 0.95
N ALA A 139 -12.72 12.26 0.64
CA ALA A 139 -13.50 13.42 0.23
C ALA A 139 -13.65 14.46 1.34
N GLU A 140 -13.78 14.03 2.60
CA GLU A 140 -13.76 14.91 3.76
C GLU A 140 -12.38 15.56 3.97
N THR A 141 -11.32 14.79 3.75
CA THR A 141 -9.95 15.29 3.92
C THR A 141 -9.59 16.27 2.81
N PHE A 142 -9.97 15.98 1.57
CA PHE A 142 -9.68 16.77 0.37
C PHE A 142 -10.98 17.17 -0.34
N PRO A 143 -11.71 18.17 0.18
CA PRO A 143 -12.90 18.67 -0.49
C PRO A 143 -12.53 19.25 -1.85
N VAL A 144 -13.31 18.90 -2.88
CA VAL A 144 -13.22 19.52 -4.20
C VAL A 144 -13.92 20.88 -4.12
N GLU A 145 -13.19 21.96 -4.40
CA GLU A 145 -13.76 23.31 -4.54
C GLU A 145 -14.61 23.47 -5.80
#